data_AF-A0A3A1YB59-F1
#
_entry.id   AF-A0A3A1YB59-F1
#
_cell.length_a   1.000
_cell.length_b   1.000
_cell.length_c   1.000
_cell.angle_alpha   90.00
_cell.angle_beta   90.00
_cell.angle_gamma   90.00
#
_symmetry.space_group_name_H-M   'P 1'
#
loop_
_entity.id
_entity.type
_entity.pdbx_description
1 polymer ?
#
loop_
_entity_poly.entity_id
_entity_poly.type
_entity_poly.pdbx_seq_one_letter_code
_entity_poly.pdbx_strand_id
1 'polypeptide(L)'
;MNNLNGANIHQFAKIETSDKYKEVTHFQKIHQTANSRHILDFANISVQRNFNRSENVAFWYKPAPRKADGARAKWGEVLTGLFRTPHPQIYYGDISSKDHYGRYKKHTLLFFVFNTDRTKLAIVEYPNYYPMDTTLAINMIAIEIKRYFGLQ
;
A
#
# COMPACT_ATOMS: atom_id res chain seq x y z
N MET A 1 -18.51 -10.02 -13.04
CA MET A 1 -17.19 -9.94 -12.40
C MET A 1 -17.02 -8.51 -11.91
N ASN A 2 -16.86 -8.29 -10.61
CA ASN A 2 -16.68 -6.95 -10.05
C ASN A 2 -15.30 -6.45 -10.47
N ASN A 3 -15.22 -5.57 -11.47
CA ASN A 3 -13.96 -4.93 -11.83
C ASN A 3 -13.73 -3.74 -10.89
N LEU A 4 -12.56 -3.67 -10.25
CA LEU A 4 -12.07 -2.46 -9.59
C LEU A 4 -11.69 -1.45 -10.68
N ASN A 5 -12.69 -0.89 -11.36
CA ASN A 5 -12.54 -0.11 -12.59
C ASN A 5 -11.48 0.99 -12.44
N GLY A 6 -10.49 0.98 -13.32
CA GLY A 6 -9.40 1.96 -13.34
C GLY A 6 -8.27 1.73 -12.32
N ALA A 7 -8.32 0.63 -11.54
CA ALA A 7 -7.27 0.30 -10.59
C ALA A 7 -6.20 -0.63 -11.17
N ASN A 8 -4.95 -0.41 -10.76
CA ASN A 8 -3.85 -1.33 -10.96
C ASN A 8 -3.70 -2.22 -9.73
N ILE A 9 -3.55 -3.52 -9.91
CA ILE A 9 -3.37 -4.47 -8.82
C ILE A 9 -1.94 -4.97 -8.86
N HIS A 10 -1.25 -4.86 -7.73
CA HIS A 10 0.11 -5.34 -7.52
C HIS A 10 0.10 -6.40 -6.42
N GLN A 11 0.45 -7.64 -6.74
CA GLN A 11 0.41 -8.75 -5.80
C GLN A 11 1.82 -9.08 -5.32
N PHE A 12 1.95 -9.35 -4.04
CA PHE A 12 3.20 -9.62 -3.36
C PHE A 12 3.09 -10.85 -2.46
N ALA A 13 4.21 -11.57 -2.34
CA ALA A 13 4.40 -12.64 -1.38
C ALA A 13 5.43 -12.21 -0.32
N LYS A 14 5.21 -12.59 0.93
CA LYS A 14 6.12 -12.32 2.04
C LYS A 14 7.47 -12.99 1.76
N ILE A 15 8.54 -12.24 2.00
CA ILE A 15 9.91 -12.76 1.99
C ILE A 15 10.46 -12.75 3.40
N GLU A 16 11.44 -13.62 3.65
CA GLU A 16 11.98 -13.87 4.98
C GLU A 16 12.40 -12.57 5.67
N THR A 17 11.78 -12.34 6.81
CA THR A 17 12.00 -11.18 7.67
C THR A 17 12.96 -11.61 8.75
N SER A 18 14.05 -10.88 8.94
CA SER A 18 14.94 -11.07 10.09
C SER A 18 14.12 -11.24 11.38
N ASP A 19 14.32 -12.35 12.09
CA ASP A 19 13.67 -12.62 13.39
C ASP A 19 13.92 -11.52 14.42
N LYS A 20 14.94 -10.68 14.19
CA LYS A 20 15.31 -9.55 15.04
C LYS A 20 14.31 -8.39 14.96
N TYR A 21 13.54 -8.26 13.88
CA TYR A 21 12.65 -7.12 13.65
C TYR A 21 11.22 -7.57 13.34
N LYS A 22 10.56 -8.17 14.34
CA LYS A 22 9.15 -8.65 14.27
C LYS A 22 8.14 -7.59 13.81
N GLU A 23 8.51 -6.33 13.90
CA GLU A 23 7.67 -5.17 13.57
C GLU A 23 7.78 -4.75 12.10
N VAL A 24 8.62 -5.41 11.32
CA VAL A 24 8.82 -5.12 9.90
C VAL A 24 8.55 -6.38 9.08
N THR A 25 7.62 -6.28 8.14
CA THR A 25 7.35 -7.33 7.17
C THR A 25 7.79 -6.91 5.78
N HIS A 26 8.52 -7.79 5.08
CA HIS A 26 8.97 -7.56 3.72
C HIS A 26 8.21 -8.46 2.76
N PHE A 27 7.94 -7.92 1.58
CA PHE A 27 7.28 -8.65 0.49
C PHE A 27 7.99 -8.41 -0.83
N GLN A 28 7.90 -9.38 -1.72
CA GLN A 28 8.36 -9.31 -3.11
C GLN A 28 7.16 -9.40 -4.04
N LYS A 29 7.14 -8.54 -5.06
CA LYS A 29 6.11 -8.52 -6.09
C LYS A 29 6.21 -9.81 -6.91
N ILE A 30 5.07 -10.46 -7.10
CA ILE A 30 4.91 -11.69 -7.88
C ILE A 30 4.08 -11.47 -9.15
N HIS A 31 3.21 -10.45 -9.15
CA HIS A 31 2.34 -10.14 -10.27
C HIS A 31 1.90 -8.68 -10.24
N GLN A 32 1.61 -8.09 -11.40
CA GLN A 32 0.96 -6.79 -11.52
C GLN A 32 0.09 -6.73 -12.78
N THR A 33 -1.01 -5.98 -12.72
CA THR A 33 -1.87 -5.74 -13.89
C THR A 33 -1.37 -4.59 -14.76
N ALA A 34 -0.57 -3.68 -14.21
CA ALA A 34 0.05 -2.58 -14.93
C ALA A 34 1.35 -2.12 -14.26
N ASN A 35 2.20 -1.40 -15.00
CA ASN A 35 3.40 -0.78 -14.46
C ASN A 35 3.03 0.41 -13.56
N SER A 36 3.77 0.59 -12.46
CA SER A 36 3.69 1.76 -11.59
C SER A 36 5.08 2.34 -11.35
N ARG A 37 5.17 3.66 -11.26
CA ARG A 37 6.40 4.37 -10.84
C ARG A 37 6.58 4.38 -9.33
N HIS A 38 5.52 4.08 -8.57
CA HIS A 38 5.50 4.19 -7.12
C HIS A 38 5.48 2.83 -6.44
N ILE A 39 4.74 1.87 -7.03
CA ILE A 39 4.67 0.51 -6.53
C ILE A 39 5.76 -0.33 -7.19
N LEU A 40 6.90 -0.46 -6.51
CA LEU A 40 8.10 -1.14 -7.01
C LEU A 40 8.11 -2.65 -6.70
N ASP A 41 9.23 -3.31 -6.98
CA ASP A 41 9.37 -4.78 -6.88
C ASP A 41 9.32 -5.33 -5.45
N PHE A 42 9.63 -4.51 -4.45
CA PHE A 42 9.63 -4.92 -3.05
C PHE A 42 8.84 -3.93 -2.20
N ALA A 43 8.19 -4.46 -1.18
CA ALA A 43 7.42 -3.70 -0.20
C ALA A 43 7.91 -3.98 1.22
N ASN A 44 8.20 -2.92 1.96
CA ASN A 44 8.43 -2.96 3.39
C ASN A 44 7.22 -2.35 4.09
N ILE A 45 6.59 -3.12 4.97
CA ILE A 45 5.50 -2.71 5.85
C ILE A 45 6.02 -2.74 7.28
N SER A 46 6.15 -1.58 7.91
CA SER A 46 6.65 -1.46 9.29
C SER A 46 5.58 -0.91 10.22
N VAL A 47 5.45 -1.46 11.42
CA VAL A 47 4.50 -0.97 12.43
C VAL A 47 4.85 0.47 12.81
N GLN A 48 3.83 1.31 12.95
CA GLN A 48 4.00 2.67 13.48
C GLN A 48 4.31 2.61 14.99
N ARG A 49 5.45 3.19 15.38
CA ARG A 49 5.97 3.17 16.77
C ARG A 49 5.66 4.43 17.58
N ASN A 50 4.83 5.33 17.04
CA ASN A 50 4.42 6.61 17.67
C ASN A 50 5.59 7.52 18.07
N PHE A 51 6.77 7.37 17.45
CA PHE A 51 7.89 8.31 17.61
C PHE A 51 7.64 9.66 16.92
N ASN A 52 6.67 9.71 16.00
CA ASN A 52 6.19 10.93 15.37
C ASN A 52 4.72 11.18 15.74
N ARG A 53 4.26 12.43 15.62
CA ARG A 53 2.87 12.84 15.92
C ARG A 53 1.85 12.39 14.87
N SER A 54 2.14 11.35 14.08
CA SER A 54 1.22 10.86 13.06
C SER A 54 0.12 10.04 13.70
N GLU A 55 -0.99 10.71 14.00
CA GLU A 55 -2.20 10.09 14.52
C GLU A 55 -2.80 9.12 13.50
N ASN A 56 -3.33 8.00 13.98
CA ASN A 56 -4.11 7.02 13.21
C ASN A 56 -3.36 6.24 12.10
N VAL A 57 -2.03 6.35 12.02
CA VAL A 57 -1.20 5.50 11.15
C VAL A 57 -0.95 4.15 11.83
N ALA A 58 -1.29 3.04 11.18
CA ALA A 58 -1.04 1.70 11.70
C ALA A 58 0.32 1.15 11.24
N PHE A 59 0.70 1.45 9.99
CA PHE A 59 1.94 0.98 9.38
C PHE A 59 2.55 2.06 8.46
N TRP A 60 3.82 1.89 8.09
CA TRP A 60 4.50 2.65 7.06
C TRP A 60 4.87 1.77 5.89
N TYR A 61 4.69 2.29 4.68
CA TYR A 61 5.10 1.64 3.44
C TYR A 61 6.37 2.27 2.86
N LYS A 62 7.38 1.43 2.57
CA LYS A 62 8.57 1.80 1.81
C LYS A 62 8.75 0.86 0.61
N PRO A 63 8.80 1.37 -0.63
CA PRO A 63 9.12 0.56 -1.79
C PRO A 63 10.64 0.40 -1.97
N ALA A 64 11.07 -0.64 -2.68
CA ALA A 64 12.41 -0.73 -3.25
C ALA A 64 12.37 -1.40 -4.63
N PRO A 65 13.21 -0.96 -5.58
CA PRO A 65 13.35 -1.64 -6.87
C PRO A 65 14.24 -2.87 -6.75
N ARG A 66 14.14 -3.74 -7.76
CA ARG A 66 15.12 -4.77 -8.05
C ARG A 66 16.32 -4.19 -8.81
N LYS A 67 17.51 -4.63 -8.46
CA LYS A 67 18.76 -4.35 -9.17
C LYS A 67 18.94 -5.29 -10.36
N ALA A 68 19.87 -4.96 -11.25
CA ALA A 68 20.21 -5.80 -12.40
C ALA A 68 20.72 -7.20 -12.00
N ASP A 69 21.41 -7.32 -10.87
CA ASP A 69 21.89 -8.59 -10.30
C ASP A 69 20.78 -9.44 -9.66
N GLY A 70 19.52 -9.02 -9.77
CA GLY A 70 18.35 -9.69 -9.18
C GLY A 70 18.13 -9.39 -7.71
N ALA A 71 19.09 -8.76 -7.01
CA ALA A 71 18.96 -8.43 -5.60
C ALA A 71 18.09 -7.18 -5.38
N ARG A 72 17.64 -6.98 -4.14
CA ARG A 72 16.89 -5.78 -3.75
C ARG A 72 17.82 -4.57 -3.62
N ALA A 73 17.40 -3.42 -4.13
CA ALA A 73 18.07 -2.15 -3.85
C ALA A 73 17.88 -1.70 -2.39
N LYS A 74 18.48 -0.57 -2.00
CA LYS A 74 18.16 0.04 -0.69
C LYS A 74 16.66 0.38 -0.62
N TRP A 75 16.08 0.33 0.58
CA TRP A 75 14.72 0.81 0.80
C TRP A 75 14.67 2.31 0.47
N GLY A 76 13.63 2.73 -0.23
CA GLY A 76 13.37 4.15 -0.42
C GLY A 76 12.88 4.83 0.87
N GLU A 77 12.59 6.11 0.73
CA GLU A 77 11.88 6.87 1.77
C GLU A 77 10.48 6.30 2.01
N VAL A 78 9.87 6.70 3.13
CA VAL A 78 8.46 6.42 3.39
C VAL A 78 7.61 6.99 2.27
N LEU A 79 6.88 6.13 1.56
CA LEU A 79 5.97 6.58 0.52
C LEU A 79 4.64 7.04 1.12
N THR A 80 4.08 6.27 2.05
CA THR A 80 2.83 6.62 2.75
C THR A 80 2.72 5.91 4.10
N GLY A 81 1.95 6.51 5.01
CA GLY A 81 1.35 5.80 6.14
C GLY A 81 0.14 4.99 5.68
N LEU A 82 -0.16 3.91 6.41
CA LEU A 82 -1.32 3.06 6.20
C LEU A 82 -2.33 3.28 7.31
N PHE A 83 -3.50 3.78 6.93
CA PHE A 83 -4.62 4.07 7.80
C PHE A 83 -5.62 2.92 7.78
N ARG A 84 -6.29 2.68 8.90
CA ARG A 84 -7.26 1.58 9.02
C ARG A 84 -8.53 1.91 8.23
N THR A 85 -9.09 0.90 7.56
CA THR A 85 -10.49 0.92 7.14
C THR A 85 -11.34 0.14 8.17
N PRO A 86 -12.68 0.15 8.06
CA PRO A 86 -13.54 -0.75 8.85
C PRO A 86 -13.23 -2.24 8.64
N HIS A 87 -12.53 -2.61 7.57
CA HIS A 87 -12.14 -3.99 7.29
C HIS A 87 -10.70 -4.24 7.80
N PRO A 88 -10.46 -5.17 8.74
CA PRO A 88 -9.19 -5.31 9.45
C PRO A 88 -8.00 -5.74 8.56
N GLN A 89 -8.30 -6.30 7.39
CA GLN A 89 -7.35 -6.72 6.38
C GLN A 89 -7.02 -5.64 5.35
N ILE A 90 -7.79 -4.55 5.32
CA ILE A 90 -7.69 -3.51 4.31
C ILE A 90 -7.26 -2.21 4.99
N TYR A 91 -6.15 -1.67 4.51
CA TYR A 91 -5.64 -0.37 4.91
C TYR A 91 -5.61 0.53 3.68
N TYR A 92 -5.64 1.84 3.88
CA TYR A 92 -5.47 2.79 2.77
C TYR A 92 -4.28 3.71 3.03
N GLY A 93 -3.73 4.24 1.94
CA GLY A 93 -2.68 5.24 1.95
C GLY A 93 -2.81 6.14 0.74
N ASP A 94 -1.96 7.13 0.64
CA ASP A 94 -2.01 8.08 -0.47
C ASP A 94 -0.63 8.55 -0.90
N ILE A 95 -0.53 8.91 -2.18
CA ILE A 95 0.64 9.57 -2.73
C ILE A 95 0.28 11.02 -2.97
N SER A 96 1.09 11.90 -2.41
CA SER A 96 0.99 13.34 -2.59
C SER A 96 2.26 13.91 -3.20
N SER A 97 2.11 14.99 -3.95
CA SER A 97 3.21 15.78 -4.46
C SER A 97 2.93 17.26 -4.23
N LYS A 98 3.99 18.07 -4.22
CA LYS A 98 3.84 19.54 -4.14
C LYS A 98 3.36 20.06 -5.48
N ASP A 99 2.33 20.90 -5.47
CA ASP A 99 1.97 21.73 -6.62
C ASP A 99 3.01 22.85 -6.84
N HIS A 100 2.84 23.63 -7.92
CA HIS A 100 3.74 24.74 -8.24
C HIS A 100 3.76 25.86 -7.19
N TYR A 101 2.81 25.87 -6.25
CA TYR A 101 2.77 26.78 -5.10
C TYR A 101 3.34 26.14 -3.81
N GLY A 102 3.89 24.93 -3.89
CA GLY A 102 4.48 24.22 -2.75
C GLY A 102 3.48 23.53 -1.83
N ARG A 103 2.19 23.47 -2.19
CA ARG A 103 1.13 22.81 -1.40
C ARG A 103 1.07 21.32 -1.74
N TYR A 104 0.94 20.47 -0.73
CA TYR A 104 0.78 19.04 -0.95
C TYR A 104 -0.62 18.72 -1.48
N LYS A 105 -0.69 18.11 -2.66
CA LYS A 105 -1.92 17.60 -3.24
C LYS A 105 -1.83 16.09 -3.39
N LYS A 106 -2.82 15.39 -2.83
CA LYS A 106 -2.99 13.95 -2.99
C LYS A 106 -3.53 13.66 -4.38
N HIS A 107 -2.94 12.68 -5.05
CA HIS A 107 -3.32 12.35 -6.43
C HIS A 107 -3.45 10.85 -6.67
N THR A 108 -2.91 9.98 -5.82
CA THR A 108 -3.07 8.54 -5.98
C THR A 108 -3.58 7.95 -4.67
N LEU A 109 -4.70 7.26 -4.74
CA LEU A 109 -5.24 6.47 -3.63
C LEU A 109 -4.72 5.04 -3.71
N LEU A 110 -4.28 4.51 -2.58
CA LEU A 110 -3.77 3.16 -2.46
C LEU A 110 -4.57 2.37 -1.42
N PHE A 111 -4.85 1.11 -1.70
CA PHE A 111 -5.33 0.15 -0.71
C PHE A 111 -4.36 -1.01 -0.57
N PHE A 112 -4.10 -1.40 0.67
CA PHE A 112 -3.21 -2.48 1.06
C PHE A 112 -4.07 -3.58 1.67
N VAL A 113 -4.13 -4.71 0.97
CA VAL A 113 -5.02 -5.83 1.27
C VAL A 113 -4.16 -7.01 1.71
N PHE A 114 -4.17 -7.30 3.00
CA PHE A 114 -3.48 -8.45 3.56
C PHE A 114 -4.40 -9.66 3.55
N ASN A 115 -3.86 -10.84 3.26
CA ASN A 115 -4.56 -12.07 3.63
C ASN A 115 -4.52 -12.28 5.16
N THR A 116 -5.27 -13.28 5.65
CA THR A 116 -5.51 -13.49 7.08
C THR A 116 -4.22 -13.69 7.90
N ASP A 117 -3.27 -14.46 7.36
CA ASP A 117 -1.98 -14.76 8.00
C ASP A 117 -0.89 -13.70 7.69
N ARG A 118 -1.23 -12.66 6.91
CA ARG A 118 -0.34 -11.59 6.43
C ARG A 118 0.88 -12.09 5.63
N THR A 119 0.79 -13.26 5.00
CA THR A 119 1.83 -13.79 4.11
C THR A 119 1.71 -13.28 2.67
N LYS A 120 0.55 -12.74 2.28
CA LYS A 120 0.29 -12.11 0.99
C LYS A 120 -0.20 -10.69 1.18
N LEU A 121 0.17 -9.84 0.24
CA LEU A 121 -0.27 -8.45 0.15
C LEU A 121 -0.68 -8.16 -1.29
N ALA A 122 -1.85 -7.56 -1.47
CA ALA A 122 -2.18 -6.87 -2.71
C ALA A 122 -2.20 -5.36 -2.46
N ILE A 123 -1.57 -4.59 -3.34
CA ILE A 123 -1.69 -3.14 -3.38
C ILE A 123 -2.59 -2.79 -4.56
N VAL A 124 -3.76 -2.23 -4.27
CA VAL A 124 -4.69 -1.69 -5.28
C VAL A 124 -4.42 -0.20 -5.41
N GLU A 125 -3.94 0.20 -6.58
CA GLU A 125 -3.54 1.58 -6.89
C GLU A 125 -4.57 2.22 -7.82
N TYR A 126 -5.14 3.35 -7.41
CA TYR A 126 -6.01 4.18 -8.23
C TYR A 126 -5.22 5.43 -8.68
N PRO A 127 -4.55 5.38 -9.86
CA PRO A 127 -3.71 6.48 -10.32
C PRO A 127 -4.56 7.71 -10.66
N ASN A 128 -4.08 8.90 -10.29
CA ASN A 128 -4.75 10.19 -10.55
C ASN A 128 -6.17 10.29 -9.98
N TYR A 129 -6.49 9.51 -8.95
CA TYR A 129 -7.76 9.51 -8.25
C TYR A 129 -7.55 9.78 -6.77
N TYR A 130 -8.18 10.84 -6.26
CA TYR A 130 -8.34 11.06 -4.83
C TYR A 130 -9.73 11.66 -4.55
N PRO A 131 -10.58 11.00 -3.75
CA PRO A 131 -11.95 11.42 -3.54
C PRO A 131 -12.06 12.69 -2.68
N MET A 132 -13.04 13.53 -3.01
CA MET A 132 -13.34 14.77 -2.26
C MET A 132 -13.91 14.47 -0.86
N ASP A 133 -14.88 13.54 -0.77
CA ASP A 133 -15.30 12.94 0.51
C ASP A 133 -14.49 11.66 0.74
N THR A 134 -13.41 11.81 1.49
CA THR A 134 -12.42 10.74 1.65
C THR A 134 -12.96 9.56 2.47
N THR A 135 -13.73 9.80 3.52
CA THR A 135 -14.18 8.73 4.43
C THR A 135 -15.22 7.83 3.76
N LEU A 136 -16.26 8.42 3.16
CA LEU A 136 -17.32 7.63 2.52
C LEU A 136 -16.79 6.83 1.33
N ALA A 137 -16.00 7.48 0.46
CA ALA A 137 -15.42 6.84 -0.71
C ALA A 137 -14.47 5.70 -0.34
N ILE A 138 -13.61 5.89 0.67
CA ILE A 138 -12.70 4.82 1.12
C ILE A 138 -13.49 3.61 1.62
N ASN A 139 -14.55 3.83 2.38
CA ASN A 139 -15.38 2.74 2.91
C ASN A 139 -16.08 1.97 1.79
N MET A 140 -16.65 2.69 0.80
CA MET A 140 -17.30 2.05 -0.34
C MET A 140 -16.31 1.23 -1.18
N ILE A 141 -15.14 1.79 -1.49
CA ILE A 141 -14.10 1.07 -2.24
C ILE A 141 -13.57 -0.13 -1.44
N ALA A 142 -13.39 0.01 -0.12
CA ALA A 142 -12.95 -1.10 0.72
C ALA A 142 -13.95 -2.27 0.71
N ILE A 143 -15.27 -2.00 0.65
CA ILE A 143 -16.30 -3.04 0.49
C ILE A 143 -16.17 -3.76 -0.87
N GLU A 144 -15.94 -3.00 -1.95
CA GLU A 144 -15.73 -3.58 -3.28
C GLU A 144 -14.47 -4.45 -3.34
N ILE A 145 -13.37 -3.96 -2.77
CA ILE A 145 -12.11 -4.70 -2.63
C ILE A 145 -12.33 -5.97 -1.81
N LYS A 146 -13.05 -5.89 -0.67
CA LYS A 146 -13.39 -7.05 0.15
C LYS A 146 -14.08 -8.13 -0.68
N ARG A 147 -15.08 -7.74 -1.48
CA ARG A 147 -15.82 -8.65 -2.38
C ARG A 147 -14.92 -9.22 -3.47
N TYR A 148 -14.05 -8.40 -4.08
CA TYR A 148 -13.14 -8.83 -5.14
C TYR A 148 -12.14 -9.89 -4.65
N PHE A 149 -11.54 -9.69 -3.47
CA PHE A 149 -10.58 -10.62 -2.88
C PHE A 149 -11.21 -11.76 -2.07
N GLY A 150 -12.55 -11.79 -1.96
CA GLY A 150 -13.27 -12.83 -1.21
C GLY A 150 -12.91 -12.88 0.27
N LEU A 151 -12.63 -11.72 0.88
CA LEU A 151 -12.27 -11.65 2.31
C LEU A 151 -13.52 -11.87 3.19
N GLN A 152 -13.34 -12.54 4.33
CA GLN A 152 -14.41 -12.85 5.28
C GLN A 152 -14.83 -11.61 6.09
#